data_AF-A0A2V8PJY9-F1
#
_entry.id   AF-A0A2V8PJY9-F1
#
_cell.length_a   1.000
_cell.length_b   1.000
_cell.length_c   1.000
_cell.angle_alpha   90.00
_cell.angle_beta   90.00
_cell.angle_gamma   90.00
#
_symmetry.space_group_name_H-M   'P 1'
#
loop_
_entity.id
_entity.type
_entity.pdbx_description
1 polymer ?
#
loop_
_entity_poly.entity_id
_entity_poly.type
_entity_poly.pdbx_seq_one_letter_code
_entity_poly.pdbx_strand_id
1 'polypeptide(L)'
;MHLRLVHGQWPPIPIPSTRREIFHRDICEEYVKWMGDIRGLALATISECCAEARRFLIWLGKRGSQRTLCNATVADVDNYVMHRAKSHRRTTSTSIATRLRSFLRFLFTTDGITRNLSTAVVGPTLYAFEC
;
A
#
# COMPACT_ATOMS: atom_id res chain seq x y z
N MET A 1 -42.41 -14.21 -24.86
CA MET A 1 -41.93 -13.10 -24.00
C MET A 1 -40.47 -13.37 -23.67
N HIS A 2 -39.52 -12.64 -24.25
CA HIS A 2 -38.09 -12.81 -23.96
C HIS A 2 -37.68 -11.85 -22.84
N LEU A 3 -37.26 -12.40 -21.70
CA LEU A 3 -36.65 -11.62 -20.62
C LEU A 3 -35.23 -11.23 -21.05
N ARG A 4 -35.00 -9.95 -21.32
CA ARG A 4 -33.66 -9.37 -21.47
C ARG A 4 -33.06 -9.24 -20.07
N LEU A 5 -32.15 -10.14 -19.72
CA LEU A 5 -31.25 -9.95 -18.58
C LEU A 5 -30.33 -8.77 -18.89
N VAL A 6 -30.56 -7.66 -18.19
CA VAL A 6 -29.63 -6.52 -18.15
C VAL A 6 -28.33 -7.02 -17.53
N HIS A 7 -27.27 -7.06 -18.33
CA HIS A 7 -25.90 -7.22 -17.86
C HIS A 7 -25.47 -5.96 -17.09
N GLY A 8 -26.00 -5.79 -15.87
CA GLY A 8 -25.42 -4.88 -14.89
C GLY A 8 -24.24 -5.61 -14.24
N GLN A 9 -23.04 -5.06 -14.40
CA GLN A 9 -21.82 -5.60 -13.80
C GLN A 9 -22.03 -5.79 -12.29
N TRP A 10 -21.99 -7.05 -11.86
CA TRP A 10 -22.16 -7.49 -10.47
C TRP A 10 -20.82 -8.06 -9.96
N PRO A 11 -20.38 -7.76 -8.73
CA PRO A 11 -20.96 -6.82 -7.75
C PRO A 11 -20.61 -5.36 -8.08
N PRO A 12 -21.35 -4.37 -7.50
CA PRO A 12 -20.88 -2.99 -7.50
C PRO A 12 -19.49 -2.96 -6.87
N ILE A 13 -18.58 -2.19 -7.46
CA ILE A 13 -17.33 -1.82 -6.78
C ILE A 13 -17.79 -1.26 -5.43
N PRO A 14 -17.47 -1.89 -4.29
CA PRO A 14 -18.01 -1.48 -3.01
C PRO A 14 -17.61 -0.03 -2.81
N ILE A 15 -18.60 0.87 -2.85
CA ILE A 15 -18.37 2.28 -2.60
C ILE A 15 -17.76 2.33 -1.20
N PRO A 16 -16.57 2.94 -1.01
CA PRO A 16 -15.97 3.11 0.29
C PRO A 16 -17.02 3.67 1.26
N SER A 17 -17.53 2.82 2.14
CA SER A 17 -18.71 3.15 2.95
C SER A 17 -18.28 3.59 4.35
N THR A 18 -17.08 3.19 4.76
CA THR A 18 -16.49 3.58 6.03
C THR A 18 -15.52 4.74 5.86
N ARG A 19 -15.41 5.59 6.89
CA ARG A 19 -14.39 6.68 6.95
C ARG A 19 -12.98 6.16 6.68
N ARG A 20 -12.67 4.92 7.08
CA ARG A 20 -11.36 4.31 6.84
C ARG A 20 -11.14 3.99 5.37
N GLU A 21 -12.12 3.41 4.68
CA GLU A 21 -11.99 3.09 3.25
C GLU A 21 -11.90 4.36 2.41
N ILE A 22 -12.67 5.41 2.77
CA ILE A 22 -12.56 6.74 2.16
C ILE A 22 -11.14 7.27 2.32
N PHE A 23 -10.61 7.26 3.55
CA PHE A 23 -9.23 7.67 3.81
C PHE A 23 -8.20 6.85 3.02
N HIS A 24 -8.37 5.52 2.91
CA HIS A 24 -7.49 4.66 2.12
C HIS A 24 -7.52 4.99 0.64
N ARG A 25 -8.70 5.30 0.08
CA ARG A 25 -8.82 5.76 -1.29
C ARG A 25 -8.07 7.09 -1.47
N ASP A 26 -8.41 8.08 -0.67
CA ASP A 26 -7.90 9.45 -0.82
C ASP A 26 -6.36 9.48 -0.70
N ILE A 27 -5.79 8.79 0.30
CA ILE A 27 -4.32 8.74 0.47
C ILE A 27 -3.61 7.99 -0.68
N CYS A 28 -4.27 7.00 -1.28
CA CYS A 28 -3.73 6.29 -2.43
C CYS A 28 -3.84 7.09 -3.74
N GLU A 29 -4.88 7.91 -3.89
CA GLU A 29 -5.00 8.86 -5.01
C GLU A 29 -3.93 9.95 -4.93
N GLU A 30 -3.72 10.52 -3.75
CA GLU A 30 -2.63 11.48 -3.52
C GLU A 30 -1.25 10.86 -3.76
N TYR A 31 -1.04 9.60 -3.33
CA TYR A 31 0.19 8.88 -3.62
C TYR A 31 0.42 8.68 -5.12
N VAL A 32 -0.63 8.37 -5.90
CA VAL A 32 -0.54 8.22 -7.36
C VAL A 32 -0.19 9.55 -8.01
N LYS A 33 -0.81 10.66 -7.59
CA LYS A 33 -0.47 12.01 -8.08
C LYS A 33 0.99 12.35 -7.79
N TRP A 34 1.44 12.11 -6.55
CA TRP A 34 2.83 12.33 -6.15
C TRP A 34 3.82 11.50 -6.97
N MET A 35 3.50 10.23 -7.27
CA MET A 35 4.34 9.40 -8.15
C MET A 35 4.30 9.85 -9.61
N GLY A 36 3.17 10.41 -10.08
CA GLY A 36 3.04 10.94 -11.44
C GLY A 36 3.94 12.16 -11.69
N ASP A 37 4.26 12.91 -10.64
CA ASP A 37 5.23 14.02 -10.71
C ASP A 37 6.68 13.52 -10.83
N ILE A 38 6.96 12.29 -10.41
CA ILE A 38 8.27 11.65 -10.57
C ILE A 38 8.44 11.21 -12.03
N ARG A 39 9.29 11.94 -12.77
CA ARG A 39 9.60 11.65 -14.17
C ARG A 39 10.14 10.21 -14.36
N GLY A 40 9.66 9.54 -15.40
CA GLY A 40 10.21 8.26 -15.88
C GLY A 40 9.62 6.99 -15.25
N LEU A 41 8.59 7.09 -14.41
CA LEU A 41 7.88 5.92 -13.90
C LEU A 41 6.87 5.39 -14.92
N ALA A 42 6.92 4.09 -15.20
CA ALA A 42 5.90 3.42 -15.99
C ALA A 42 4.57 3.37 -15.24
N LEU A 43 3.44 3.54 -15.95
CA LEU A 43 2.09 3.45 -15.38
C LEU A 43 1.85 2.11 -14.67
N ALA A 44 2.42 1.02 -15.20
CA ALA A 44 2.38 -0.29 -14.57
C ALA A 44 3.03 -0.26 -13.18
N THR A 45 4.18 0.38 -13.04
CA THR A 45 4.89 0.53 -11.75
C THR A 45 4.08 1.38 -10.77
N ILE A 46 3.46 2.47 -11.22
CA ILE A 46 2.59 3.32 -10.40
C ILE A 46 1.40 2.51 -9.86
N SER A 47 0.73 1.76 -10.75
CA SER A 47 -0.41 0.91 -10.39
C SER A 47 -0.01 -0.15 -9.35
N GLU A 48 1.13 -0.80 -9.58
CA GLU A 48 1.70 -1.83 -8.73
C GLU A 48 2.15 -1.31 -7.35
N CYS A 49 2.70 -0.11 -7.29
CA CYS A 49 3.00 0.60 -6.04
C CYS A 49 1.72 0.96 -5.29
N CYS A 50 0.71 1.49 -5.99
CA CYS A 50 -0.57 1.87 -5.40
C CYS A 50 -1.35 0.66 -4.86
N ALA A 51 -1.30 -0.47 -5.58
CA ALA A 51 -1.88 -1.73 -5.13
C ALA A 51 -1.23 -2.24 -3.84
N GLU A 52 0.11 -2.18 -3.74
CA GLU A 52 0.80 -2.61 -2.51
C GLU A 52 0.52 -1.66 -1.34
N ALA A 53 0.47 -0.34 -1.57
CA ALA A 53 0.10 0.64 -0.55
C ALA A 53 -1.31 0.37 0.02
N ARG A 54 -2.30 0.10 -0.85
CA ARG A 54 -3.65 -0.31 -0.41
C ARG A 54 -3.62 -1.59 0.43
N ARG A 55 -2.89 -2.62 -0.01
CA ARG A 55 -2.77 -3.88 0.73
C ARG A 55 -2.17 -3.65 2.12
N PHE A 56 -1.16 -2.79 2.24
CA PHE A 56 -0.57 -2.43 3.52
C PHE A 56 -1.56 -1.74 4.46
N LEU A 57 -2.29 -0.74 3.95
CA LEU A 57 -3.31 -0.02 4.72
C LEU A 57 -4.44 -0.94 5.21
N ILE A 58 -4.89 -1.87 4.36
CA ILE A 58 -5.90 -2.88 4.72
C ILE A 58 -5.33 -3.81 5.80
N TRP A 59 -4.11 -4.31 5.63
CA TRP A 59 -3.45 -5.22 6.57
C TRP A 59 -3.24 -4.58 7.96
N LEU A 60 -2.92 -3.28 8.02
CA LEU A 60 -2.82 -2.54 9.28
C LEU A 60 -4.15 -2.49 10.06
N GLY A 61 -5.28 -2.76 9.42
CA GLY A 61 -6.57 -2.82 10.08
C GLY A 61 -6.96 -1.49 10.74
N LYS A 62 -7.12 -1.48 12.07
CA LYS A 62 -7.42 -0.26 12.84
C LYS A 62 -6.24 0.72 12.84
N ARG A 63 -5.00 0.22 12.80
CA ARG A 63 -3.78 1.04 12.79
C ARG A 63 -3.63 1.85 11.50
N GLY A 64 -4.23 1.38 10.40
CA GLY A 64 -4.26 2.08 9.11
C GLY A 64 -5.30 3.20 9.03
N SER A 65 -5.90 3.63 10.14
CA SER A 65 -6.83 4.76 10.16
C SER A 65 -6.11 6.11 10.12
N GLN A 66 -6.79 7.16 9.66
CA GLN A 66 -6.25 8.53 9.62
C GLN A 66 -5.64 8.99 10.95
N ARG A 67 -6.22 8.58 12.09
CA ARG A 67 -5.77 8.99 13.42
C ARG A 67 -4.57 8.23 13.95
N THR A 68 -4.29 7.04 13.41
CA THR A 68 -3.31 6.09 13.96
C THR A 68 -2.19 5.76 12.99
N LEU A 69 -2.33 6.14 11.72
CA LEU A 69 -1.32 5.87 10.70
C LEU A 69 0.02 6.54 11.04
N CYS A 70 -0.01 7.71 11.70
CA CYS A 70 1.19 8.39 12.20
C CYS A 70 1.93 7.61 13.30
N ASN A 71 1.27 6.64 13.93
CA ASN A 71 1.86 5.74 14.93
C ASN A 71 2.40 4.44 14.32
N ALA A 72 2.37 4.28 12.98
CA ALA A 72 2.93 3.11 12.33
C ALA A 72 4.42 2.95 12.73
N THR A 73 4.81 1.72 13.05
CA THR A 73 6.16 1.41 13.52
C THR A 73 6.97 0.68 12.45
N VAL A 74 8.29 0.61 12.64
CA VAL A 74 9.17 -0.24 11.83
C VAL A 74 8.73 -1.70 11.87
N ALA A 75 8.34 -2.18 13.07
CA ALA A 75 7.84 -3.53 13.25
C ALA A 75 6.56 -3.81 12.46
N ASP A 76 5.67 -2.83 12.29
CA ASP A 76 4.50 -2.98 11.41
C ASP A 76 4.90 -3.23 9.95
N VAL A 77 5.95 -2.55 9.49
CA VAL A 77 6.47 -2.70 8.12
C VAL A 77 7.11 -4.09 7.95
N ASP A 78 7.99 -4.49 8.86
CA ASP A 78 8.67 -5.79 8.81
C ASP A 78 7.67 -6.95 8.88
N ASN A 79 6.69 -6.86 9.78
CA ASN A 79 5.63 -7.85 9.91
C ASN A 79 4.79 -7.95 8.62
N TYR A 80 4.51 -6.81 7.98
CA TYR A 80 3.80 -6.82 6.70
C TYR A 80 4.64 -7.47 5.59
N VAL A 81 5.92 -7.12 5.46
CA VAL A 81 6.82 -7.71 4.46
C VAL A 81 6.92 -9.22 4.66
N MET A 82 7.11 -9.68 5.90
CA MET A 82 7.15 -11.11 6.23
C MET A 82 5.81 -11.80 5.93
N HIS A 83 4.68 -11.19 6.30
CA HIS A 83 3.35 -11.71 6.00
C HIS A 83 3.13 -11.84 4.48
N ARG A 84 3.51 -10.83 3.71
CA ARG A 84 3.37 -10.83 2.24
C ARG A 84 4.29 -11.84 1.56
N ALA A 85 5.54 -11.95 2.02
CA ALA A 85 6.51 -12.90 1.48
C ALA A 85 6.02 -14.35 1.60
N LYS A 86 5.38 -14.70 2.74
CA LYS A 86 4.79 -16.04 2.95
C LYS A 86 3.63 -16.34 1.99
N SER A 87 2.92 -15.33 1.50
CA SER A 87 1.74 -15.49 0.64
C SER A 87 2.02 -15.38 -0.86
N HIS A 88 3.25 -15.13 -1.31
CA HIS A 88 3.53 -14.88 -2.74
C HIS A 88 4.79 -15.57 -3.27
N ARG A 89 4.59 -16.45 -4.26
CA ARG A 89 5.69 -17.17 -4.94
C ARG A 89 6.38 -16.38 -6.06
N ARG A 90 5.81 -15.26 -6.53
CA ARG A 90 6.28 -14.51 -7.72
C ARG A 90 6.87 -13.12 -7.45
N THR A 91 6.78 -12.61 -6.23
CA THR A 91 7.27 -11.26 -5.89
C THR A 91 8.27 -11.36 -4.76
N THR A 92 9.46 -10.80 -4.94
CA THR A 92 10.52 -10.85 -3.93
C THR A 92 10.21 -9.89 -2.78
N SER A 93 10.64 -10.24 -1.56
CA SER A 93 10.59 -9.36 -0.38
C SER A 93 11.22 -8.00 -0.67
N THR A 94 12.28 -7.97 -1.47
CA THR A 94 12.93 -6.73 -1.95
C THR A 94 11.98 -5.85 -2.76
N SER A 95 11.20 -6.42 -3.67
CA SER A 95 10.25 -5.65 -4.49
C SER A 95 9.13 -5.07 -3.63
N ILE A 96 8.65 -5.83 -2.64
CA ILE A 96 7.65 -5.38 -1.66
C ILE A 96 8.22 -4.23 -0.82
N ALA A 97 9.43 -4.41 -0.26
CA ALA A 97 10.11 -3.39 0.54
C ALA A 97 10.34 -2.10 -0.25
N THR A 98 10.79 -2.17 -1.51
CA THR A 98 10.98 -0.99 -2.36
C THR A 98 9.67 -0.20 -2.57
N ARG A 99 8.57 -0.91 -2.83
CA ARG A 99 7.25 -0.26 -3.01
C ARG A 99 6.77 0.40 -1.73
N LEU A 100 6.94 -0.27 -0.58
CA LEU A 100 6.60 0.30 0.73
C LEU A 100 7.47 1.50 1.09
N ARG A 101 8.78 1.44 0.81
CA ARG A 101 9.69 2.55 1.05
C ARG A 101 9.24 3.80 0.30
N SER A 102 8.83 3.65 -0.97
CA SER A 102 8.28 4.74 -1.77
C SER A 102 7.01 5.34 -1.13
N PHE A 103 6.09 4.48 -0.69
CA PHE A 103 4.86 4.92 -0.01
C PHE A 103 5.14 5.63 1.32
N LEU A 104 6.01 5.07 2.17
CA LEU A 104 6.40 5.67 3.45
C LEU A 104 7.15 7.00 3.25
N ARG A 105 7.94 7.14 2.18
CA ARG A 105 8.56 8.41 1.81
C ARG A 105 7.50 9.45 1.45
N PHE A 106 6.50 9.07 0.65
CA PHE A 106 5.36 9.94 0.36
C PHE A 106 4.65 10.39 1.65
N LEU A 107 4.37 9.47 2.58
CA LEU A 107 3.72 9.82 3.85
C LEU A 107 4.54 10.79 4.71
N PHE A 108 5.88 10.69 4.65
CA PHE A 108 6.77 11.60 5.36
C PHE A 108 6.85 12.98 4.68
N THR A 109 6.91 13.03 3.34
CA THR A 109 7.01 14.29 2.58
C THR A 109 5.74 15.12 2.60
N THR A 110 4.57 14.49 2.70
CA THR A 110 3.26 15.18 2.72
C THR A 110 2.80 15.49 4.15
N ASP A 111 3.71 15.48 5.14
CA ASP A 111 3.45 15.73 6.58
C ASP A 111 2.42 14.76 7.22
N GLY A 112 2.16 13.61 6.60
CA GLY A 112 1.17 12.62 7.06
C GLY A 112 1.65 11.76 8.24
N ILE A 113 2.96 11.72 8.51
CA ILE A 113 3.59 10.99 9.62
C ILE A 113 4.74 11.83 10.19
N THR A 114 4.75 12.06 11.51
CA THR A 114 5.75 12.87 12.23
C THR A 114 7.16 12.25 12.26
N ARG A 115 7.29 10.95 11.98
CA ARG A 115 8.55 10.19 11.99
C ARG A 115 8.88 9.66 10.60
N ASN A 116 10.11 9.86 10.14
CA ASN A 116 10.58 9.30 8.87
C ASN A 116 10.72 7.78 8.97
N LEU A 117 9.68 7.04 8.58
CA LEU A 117 9.70 5.56 8.53
C LEU A 117 10.39 5.03 7.26
N SER A 118 10.65 5.89 6.26
CA SER A 118 11.30 5.47 5.01
C SER A 118 12.74 5.03 5.25
N THR A 119 13.42 5.56 6.27
CA THR A 119 14.78 5.18 6.66
C THR A 119 14.83 3.79 7.28
N ALA A 120 13.74 3.34 7.91
CA ALA A 120 13.64 2.02 8.51
C ALA A 120 13.42 0.91 7.47
N VAL A 121 12.94 1.25 6.28
CA VAL A 121 12.93 0.33 5.13
C VAL A 121 14.32 0.28 4.52
N VAL A 122 15.33 -0.05 5.30
CA VAL A 122 16.64 -0.41 4.75
C VAL A 122 16.39 -1.63 3.88
N GLY A 123 16.84 -1.60 2.62
CA GLY A 123 16.84 -2.79 1.76
C GLY A 123 17.46 -3.98 2.49
N PRO A 124 17.21 -5.22 2.05
CA PRO A 124 17.29 -6.42 2.89
C PRO A 124 18.54 -6.38 3.78
N THR A 125 18.35 -6.07 5.07
CA THR A 125 19.30 -6.54 6.07
C THR A 125 19.01 -8.02 6.11
N LEU A 126 19.84 -8.72 5.35
CA LEU A 126 19.80 -10.14 5.06
C LEU A 126 19.30 -10.89 6.29
N TYR A 127 18.22 -11.60 6.05
CA TYR A 127 18.06 -12.99 6.44
C TYR A 127 19.43 -13.65 6.73
N ALA A 128 19.89 -13.55 7.98
CA ALA A 128 21.08 -14.24 8.47
C ALA A 128 20.73 -15.70 8.88
N PHE A 129 19.65 -16.26 8.32
CA PHE A 129 19.11 -17.57 8.68
C PHE A 129 18.69 -18.44 7.49
N GLU A 130 19.32 -18.26 6.31
CA GLU A 130 19.31 -19.34 5.31
C GLU A 130 20.53 -20.21 5.61
N CYS A 131 20.31 -21.23 6.45
CA CYS A 131 21.10 -22.46 6.47
C CYS A 131 20.32 -23.50 5.66
#